data_AF-A0A162YLL8-F1
#
_entry.id   AF-A0A162YLL8-F1
#
_cell.length_a   1.000
_cell.length_b   1.000
_cell.length_c   1.000
_cell.angle_alpha   90.00
_cell.angle_beta   90.00
_cell.angle_gamma   90.00
#
_symmetry.space_group_name_H-M   'P 1'
#
loop_
_entity.id
_entity.type
_entity.pdbx_description
1 polymer ?
#
loop_
_entity_poly.entity_id
_entity_poly.type
_entity_poly.pdbx_seq_one_letter_code
_entity_poly.pdbx_strand_id
1 'polypeptide(L)'
;PASRKVCGFTSHTSTNACHKCKRQFSRLAGTSSVDYSGFDFSKWLLRTKNDNRKNAEIWRNATKPTERQRLEVAHGVRWSKLHHLQYFDIVRCTIIDPMHNLFLGTAK
;
A
#
# COMPACT_ATOMS: atom_id res chain seq x y z
N PRO A 1 -5.74 5.22 8.77
CA PRO A 1 -4.76 4.13 9.08
C PRO A 1 -5.36 2.72 9.19
N ALA A 2 -6.53 2.59 9.82
CA ALA A 2 -7.22 1.32 10.01
C ALA A 2 -7.71 0.72 8.67
N SER A 3 -8.28 1.54 7.78
CA SER A 3 -8.78 1.09 6.47
C SER A 3 -7.71 0.36 5.64
N ARG A 4 -6.50 0.94 5.57
CA ARG A 4 -5.34 0.34 4.88
C ARG A 4 -5.00 -1.04 5.48
N LYS A 5 -4.92 -1.14 6.82
CA LYS A 5 -4.58 -2.38 7.51
C LYS A 5 -5.61 -3.48 7.24
N VAL A 6 -6.91 -3.17 7.36
CA VAL A 6 -8.01 -4.10 7.07
C VAL A 6 -7.98 -4.55 5.60
N CYS A 7 -7.63 -3.63 4.71
CA CYS A 7 -7.50 -3.90 3.29
C CYS A 7 -6.17 -4.58 2.89
N GLY A 8 -5.29 -4.86 3.86
CA GLY A 8 -4.01 -5.53 3.62
C GLY A 8 -2.91 -4.62 3.06
N PHE A 9 -3.11 -3.32 2.96
CA PHE A 9 -2.06 -2.40 2.51
C PHE A 9 -1.03 -2.12 3.61
N THR A 10 0.22 -1.90 3.21
CA THR A 10 1.31 -1.53 4.11
C THR A 10 1.07 -0.17 4.78
N SER A 11 1.77 0.07 5.90
CA SER A 11 1.68 1.28 6.72
C SER A 11 2.16 2.55 5.99
N HIS A 12 1.98 3.70 6.65
CA HIS A 12 2.48 5.00 6.18
C HIS A 12 4.01 5.07 6.08
N THR A 13 4.74 4.17 6.76
CA THR A 13 6.22 4.08 6.71
C THR A 13 6.74 3.21 5.56
N SER A 14 5.86 2.73 4.68
CA SER A 14 6.23 1.95 3.50
C SER A 14 6.88 2.85 2.43
N THR A 15 7.79 2.29 1.66
CA THR A 15 8.32 2.92 0.44
C THR A 15 7.28 2.97 -0.68
N ASN A 16 6.18 2.21 -0.59
CA ASN A 16 5.06 2.31 -1.51
C ASN A 16 4.25 3.57 -1.20
N ALA A 17 4.17 4.48 -2.17
CA ALA A 17 3.58 5.81 -2.02
C ALA A 17 2.13 5.78 -1.50
N CYS A 18 1.29 4.94 -2.12
CA CYS A 18 -0.11 4.79 -1.71
C CYS A 18 -0.68 3.43 -2.16
N HIS A 19 -1.93 3.16 -1.79
CA HIS A 19 -2.65 1.96 -2.22
C HIS A 19 -3.24 2.05 -3.63
N LYS A 20 -3.27 3.24 -4.24
CA LYS A 20 -3.86 3.49 -5.57
C LYS A 20 -2.89 3.36 -6.73
N CYS A 21 -1.60 3.55 -6.49
CA CYS A 21 -0.58 3.47 -7.53
C CYS A 21 0.49 2.42 -7.21
N LYS A 22 1.41 2.24 -8.15
CA LYS A 22 2.59 1.36 -8.03
C LYS A 22 3.88 2.14 -7.72
N ARG A 23 3.79 3.46 -7.49
CA ARG A 23 4.98 4.29 -7.23
C ARG A 23 5.66 3.89 -5.91
N GLN A 24 6.98 3.76 -5.99
CA GLN A 24 7.84 3.58 -4.83
C GLN A 24 8.82 4.74 -4.71
N PHE A 25 9.16 5.06 -3.48
CA PHE A 25 10.15 6.06 -3.10
C PHE A 25 11.34 5.36 -2.43
N SER A 26 12.53 5.90 -2.63
CA SER A 26 13.74 5.47 -1.94
C SER A 26 13.70 5.90 -0.48
N ARG A 27 14.59 5.34 0.33
CA ARG A 27 14.89 5.87 1.68
C ARG A 27 16.08 6.80 1.59
N LEU A 28 16.12 7.81 2.44
CA LEU A 28 17.29 8.69 2.60
C LEU A 28 18.45 7.89 3.20
N ALA A 29 19.65 8.07 2.64
CA ALA A 29 20.85 7.35 3.07
C ALA A 29 21.10 7.55 4.57
N GLY A 30 21.41 6.47 5.27
CA GLY A 30 21.67 6.49 6.72
C GLY A 30 20.44 6.69 7.60
N THR A 31 19.22 6.72 7.05
CA THR A 31 17.99 6.90 7.83
C THR A 31 16.90 5.90 7.46
N SER A 32 15.88 5.81 8.31
CA SER A 32 14.63 5.09 8.00
C SER A 32 13.59 6.00 7.31
N SER A 33 13.92 7.26 7.02
CA SER A 33 12.99 8.19 6.38
C SER A 33 12.85 7.92 4.89
N VAL A 34 11.63 8.05 4.37
CA VAL A 34 11.35 7.94 2.94
C VAL A 34 11.69 9.28 2.27
N ASP A 35 12.40 9.21 1.14
CA ASP A 35 12.69 10.35 0.28
C ASP A 35 11.51 10.58 -0.68
N TYR A 36 10.69 11.59 -0.39
CA TYR A 36 9.53 11.94 -1.20
C TYR A 36 9.84 12.86 -2.39
N SER A 37 11.12 13.08 -2.70
CA SER A 37 11.54 13.84 -3.89
C SER A 37 11.22 13.10 -5.21
N GLY A 38 11.43 13.77 -6.34
CA GLY A 38 11.25 13.16 -7.66
C GLY A 38 9.79 12.86 -8.01
N PHE A 39 8.89 13.75 -7.59
CA PHE A 39 7.45 13.63 -7.74
C PHE A 39 6.99 13.92 -9.18
N ASP A 40 7.16 12.93 -10.05
CA ASP A 40 6.78 13.01 -11.46
C ASP A 40 5.55 12.13 -11.70
N PHE A 41 4.36 12.73 -11.67
CA PHE A 41 3.09 12.04 -11.87
C PHE A 41 2.96 11.35 -13.22
N SER A 42 3.64 11.83 -14.26
CA SER A 42 3.55 11.24 -15.61
C SER A 42 4.02 9.78 -15.63
N LYS A 43 4.91 9.42 -14.69
CA LYS A 43 5.48 8.07 -14.55
C LYS A 43 4.66 7.16 -13.63
N TRP A 44 3.53 7.64 -13.09
CA TRP A 44 2.78 6.90 -12.08
C TRP A 44 1.83 5.90 -12.71
N LEU A 45 2.13 4.63 -12.53
CA LEU A 45 1.24 3.55 -12.94
C LEU A 45 0.18 3.31 -11.87
N LEU A 46 -1.08 3.33 -12.28
CA LEU A 46 -2.20 2.99 -11.41
C LEU A 46 -2.18 1.50 -11.07
N ARG A 47 -2.67 1.20 -9.86
CA ARG A 47 -2.90 -0.16 -9.41
C ARG A 47 -4.29 -0.60 -9.86
N THR A 48 -4.41 -1.82 -10.35
CA THR A 48 -5.71 -2.41 -10.69
C THR A 48 -6.14 -3.39 -9.59
N LYS A 49 -7.45 -3.63 -9.48
CA LYS A 49 -8.01 -4.67 -8.58
C LYS A 49 -7.35 -6.02 -8.81
N ASN A 50 -7.20 -6.41 -10.08
CA ASN A 50 -6.68 -7.71 -10.47
C ASN A 50 -5.19 -7.84 -10.13
N ASP A 51 -4.37 -6.84 -10.43
CA ASP A 51 -2.94 -6.88 -10.08
C ASP A 51 -2.74 -6.92 -8.56
N ASN A 52 -3.51 -6.12 -7.81
CA ASN A 52 -3.42 -6.10 -6.36
C ASN A 52 -3.82 -7.45 -5.76
N ARG A 53 -4.90 -8.06 -6.26
CA ARG A 53 -5.34 -9.39 -5.85
C ARG A 53 -4.28 -10.45 -6.15
N LYS A 54 -3.71 -10.46 -7.35
CA LYS A 54 -2.63 -11.38 -7.72
C LYS A 54 -1.45 -11.28 -6.75
N ASN A 55 -0.97 -10.07 -6.48
CA ASN A 55 0.13 -9.85 -5.54
C ASN A 55 -0.21 -10.30 -4.12
N ALA A 56 -1.44 -10.05 -3.66
CA ALA A 56 -1.92 -10.50 -2.36
C ALA A 56 -2.03 -12.03 -2.27
N GLU A 57 -2.41 -12.71 -3.35
CA GLU A 57 -2.45 -14.18 -3.44
C GLU A 57 -1.04 -14.78 -3.43
N ILE A 58 -0.09 -14.18 -4.16
CA ILE A 58 1.33 -14.57 -4.10
C ILE A 58 1.86 -14.43 -2.66
N TRP A 59 1.56 -13.32 -1.98
CA TRP A 59 1.91 -13.13 -0.58
C TRP A 59 1.27 -14.18 0.34
N ARG A 60 -0.01 -14.53 0.12
CA ARG A 60 -0.72 -15.55 0.90
C ARG A 60 -0.03 -16.91 0.78
N ASN A 61 0.34 -17.26 -0.44
CA ASN A 61 0.90 -18.56 -0.80
C ASN A 61 2.38 -18.67 -0.43
N ALA A 62 3.07 -17.56 -0.17
CA ALA A 62 4.44 -17.58 0.34
C ALA A 62 4.49 -18.23 1.74
N THR A 63 5.33 -19.26 1.87
CA THR A 63 5.50 -20.04 3.11
C THR A 63 6.46 -19.38 4.09
N LYS A 64 7.50 -18.71 3.58
CA LYS A 64 8.57 -18.13 4.41
C LYS A 64 8.19 -16.71 4.84
N PRO A 65 8.37 -16.34 6.13
CA PRO A 65 8.15 -14.97 6.60
C PRO A 65 9.00 -13.94 5.87
N THR A 66 10.24 -14.29 5.54
CA THR A 66 11.17 -13.43 4.79
C THR A 66 10.67 -13.13 3.38
N GLU A 67 10.07 -14.12 2.71
CA GLU A 67 9.50 -13.94 1.38
C GLU A 67 8.25 -13.07 1.43
N ARG A 68 7.39 -13.25 2.44
CA ARG A 68 6.24 -12.36 2.68
C ARG A 68 6.69 -10.91 2.89
N GLN A 69 7.75 -10.69 3.67
CA GLN A 69 8.31 -9.36 3.87
C GLN A 69 8.86 -8.76 2.58
N ARG A 70 9.55 -9.55 1.75
CA ARG A 70 10.03 -9.13 0.43
C ARG A 70 8.88 -8.69 -0.48
N LEU A 71 7.81 -9.48 -0.53
CA LEU A 71 6.60 -9.19 -1.32
C LEU A 71 5.85 -7.94 -0.81
N GLU A 72 5.81 -7.73 0.51
CA GLU A 72 5.25 -6.51 1.10
C GLU A 72 6.03 -5.26 0.70
N VAL A 73 7.36 -5.33 0.69
CA VAL A 73 8.19 -4.22 0.22
C VAL A 73 7.96 -3.99 -1.28
N ALA A 74 7.95 -5.05 -2.07
CA ALA A 74 7.81 -4.99 -3.52
C ALA A 74 6.44 -4.50 -4.00
N HIS A 75 5.35 -4.87 -3.32
CA HIS A 75 3.98 -4.62 -3.80
C HIS A 75 3.12 -3.80 -2.85
N GLY A 76 3.54 -3.61 -1.60
CA GLY A 76 2.80 -2.84 -0.60
C GLY A 76 1.48 -3.47 -0.17
N VAL A 77 1.31 -4.78 -0.36
CA VAL A 77 0.04 -5.48 -0.08
C VAL A 77 0.27 -6.85 0.58
N ARG A 78 -0.65 -7.19 1.49
CA ARG A 78 -0.82 -8.47 2.16
C ARG A 78 -2.19 -9.03 1.81
N TRP A 79 -2.36 -10.32 2.01
CA TRP A 79 -3.66 -10.95 1.87
C TRP A 79 -4.67 -10.43 2.91
N SER A 80 -5.87 -10.15 2.43
CA SER A 80 -7.05 -9.86 3.26
C SER A 80 -8.25 -10.58 2.64
N LYS A 81 -9.19 -11.06 3.48
CA LYS A 81 -10.42 -11.69 3.01
C LYS A 81 -11.24 -10.78 2.08
N LEU A 82 -11.06 -9.46 2.18
CA LEU A 82 -11.70 -8.48 1.29
C LEU A 82 -11.33 -8.66 -0.19
N HIS A 83 -10.18 -9.28 -0.49
CA HIS A 83 -9.78 -9.57 -1.87
C HIS A 83 -10.70 -10.60 -2.58
N HIS A 84 -11.46 -11.39 -1.82
CA HIS A 84 -12.42 -12.36 -2.38
C HIS A 84 -13.76 -11.73 -2.75
N LEU A 85 -14.07 -10.54 -2.24
CA LEU A 85 -15.37 -9.91 -2.47
C LEU A 85 -15.43 -9.37 -3.90
N GLN A 86 -16.29 -9.96 -4.73
CA GLN A 86 -16.42 -9.58 -6.14
C GLN A 86 -16.90 -8.13 -6.32
N TYR A 87 -17.76 -7.66 -5.41
CA TYR A 87 -18.28 -6.29 -5.42
C TYR A 87 -17.30 -5.25 -4.83
N PHE A 88 -16.26 -5.68 -4.11
CA PHE A 88 -15.35 -4.77 -3.43
C PHE A 88 -14.06 -4.61 -4.23
N ASP A 89 -13.82 -3.42 -4.77
CA ASP A 89 -12.51 -3.08 -5.34
C ASP A 89 -11.66 -2.44 -4.24
N ILE A 90 -10.76 -3.23 -3.65
CA ILE A 90 -9.93 -2.79 -2.54
C ILE A 90 -9.03 -1.58 -2.90
N VAL A 91 -8.65 -1.41 -4.17
CA VAL A 91 -7.84 -0.26 -4.59
C VAL A 91 -8.67 1.03 -4.59
N ARG A 92 -9.95 0.92 -4.95
CA ARG A 92 -10.86 2.07 -5.06
C ARG A 92 -11.61 2.35 -3.76
N CYS A 93 -12.11 1.30 -3.11
CA CYS A 93 -12.97 1.34 -1.93
C CYS A 93 -12.21 1.45 -0.61
N THR A 94 -10.88 1.30 -0.58
CA THR A 94 -10.11 1.73 0.61
C THR A 94 -10.13 3.25 0.69
N ILE A 95 -10.94 3.75 1.61
CA ILE A 95 -11.06 5.16 1.96
C ILE A 95 -9.70 5.60 2.53
N ILE A 96 -9.13 6.65 1.93
CA ILE A 96 -8.09 7.45 2.60
C ILE A 96 -8.80 7.97 3.83
N ASP A 97 -8.25 7.70 5.01
CA ASP A 97 -8.88 8.00 6.29
C ASP A 97 -8.42 9.39 6.74
N PRO A 98 -9.06 10.49 6.30
CA PRO A 98 -8.70 11.83 6.75
C PRO A 98 -9.13 12.03 8.19
N MET A 99 -10.00 11.19 8.76
CA MET A 99 -10.54 11.37 10.10
C MET A 99 -9.41 11.47 11.12
N HIS A 100 -8.35 10.67 10.97
CA HIS A 100 -7.17 10.79 11.83
C HIS A 100 -6.48 12.15 11.69
N ASN A 101 -6.31 12.66 10.47
CA ASN A 101 -5.70 13.97 10.24
C ASN A 101 -6.62 15.13 10.66
N LEU A 102 -7.93 14.95 10.56
CA LEU A 102 -8.96 15.89 10.99
C LEU A 102 -8.97 16.01 12.52
N PHE A 103 -8.97 14.88 13.23
CA PHE A 103 -8.93 14.87 14.70
C PHE A 103 -7.57 15.28 15.27
N LEU A 104 -6.48 15.11 14.52
CA LEU A 104 -5.15 15.61 14.90
C LEU A 104 -4.89 17.08 14.54
N GLY A 105 -5.83 17.75 13.85
CA GLY A 105 -5.64 19.13 13.39
C GLY A 105 -4.51 19.31 12.36
N THR A 106 -4.04 18.23 11.74
CA THR A 106 -2.97 18.23 10.72
C THR A 106 -3.53 18.25 9.30
N ALA A 107 -4.83 18.09 9.13
CA ALA A 107 -5.54 18.43 7.91
C ALA A 107 -5.66 19.96 7.81
N LYS A 108 -4.67 20.60 7.19
CA LYS A 108 -4.85 21.93 6.58
C LYS A 108 -5.30 21.76 5.14
#